data_AF-A0A922XYV5-F1
#
_entry.id   AF-A0A922XYV5-F1
#
_cell.length_a   1.000
_cell.length_b   1.000
_cell.length_c   1.000
_cell.angle_alpha   90.00
_cell.angle_beta   90.00
_cell.angle_gamma   90.00
#
_symmetry.space_group_name_H-M   'P 1'
#
loop_
_entity.id
_entity.type
_entity.pdbx_description
1 polymer ?
#
loop_
_entity_poly.entity_id
_entity_poly.type
_entity_poly.pdbx_seq_one_letter_code
_entity_poly.pdbx_strand_id
1 'polypeptide(L)'
;MDQEEGSPAEQINDILGKYTIRFAPDRGADAREILSYQRAAWTSFMELLGVRTIFREHESAYRVITGVIDAHISENPPEFKTGSDGLIVVESNFPLLLQADDGRRRELIQAEEWLVLAAVITRFRVFMGKALTLISDADRFAIAKLFSDARVLVALVDFRASFQSQQLRQSFRDAAVEVREAINEAKGNALIQAGDWTRLMEESEAGLGVLEKNLTDASAQRAAEFEAFIVEAKASIEAARKQATEAGILLSATRLWARKAIQHGVGFWIGLLAMAGIVGTGLCMAYLHGPAFLASLPKKADGEVTYVTVALITICAIAAGWLLRFIGRFVTENMVLQTDADQRRVMLQTYLALVGDKDAKMEQADRTLVLNAVFRPLPGHQSEDVAPPTLLDLAKSVVPVGDKK
;
A
#
# COMPACT_ATOMS: atom_id res chain seq x y z
N MET A 1 45.53 53.15 44.25
CA MET A 1 45.15 51.75 43.95
C MET A 1 45.02 51.12 45.30
N ASP A 2 43.84 51.26 45.90
CA ASP A 2 43.57 50.66 47.20
C ASP A 2 43.45 49.16 46.92
N GLN A 3 44.46 48.39 47.34
CA GLN A 3 44.28 46.94 47.40
C GLN A 3 43.15 46.74 48.40
N GLU A 4 42.00 46.23 47.94
CA GLU A 4 40.96 45.76 48.84
C GLU A 4 41.63 44.74 49.76
N GLU A 5 41.90 45.17 51.00
CA GLU A 5 42.38 44.26 52.03
C GLU A 5 41.28 43.21 52.19
N GLY A 6 41.57 41.99 51.76
CA GLY A 6 40.64 40.86 51.90
C GLY A 6 40.20 40.73 53.35
N SER A 7 39.02 40.17 53.57
CA SER A 7 38.49 39.97 54.93
C SER A 7 39.51 39.21 55.80
N PRO A 8 39.55 39.41 57.13
CA PRO A 8 40.48 38.69 57.99
C PRO A 8 40.42 37.17 57.82
N ALA A 9 39.24 36.61 57.54
CA ALA A 9 39.09 35.19 57.22
C ALA A 9 39.78 34.77 55.91
N GLU A 10 39.77 35.62 54.89
CA GLU A 10 40.50 35.40 53.62
C GLU A 10 42.01 35.47 53.85
N GLN A 11 42.49 36.47 54.61
CA GLN A 11 43.91 36.58 54.96
C GLN A 11 44.39 35.38 55.79
N ILE A 12 43.59 34.91 56.75
CA ILE A 12 43.89 33.72 57.57
C ILE A 12 43.88 32.45 56.70
N ASN A 13 42.95 32.34 55.76
CA ASN A 13 42.90 31.21 54.84
C ASN A 13 44.07 31.21 53.84
N ASP A 14 44.58 32.38 53.47
CA ASP A 14 45.78 32.51 52.65
C ASP A 14 47.06 32.20 53.45
N ILE A 15 47.09 32.45 54.76
CA ILE A 15 48.17 32.02 55.65
C ILE A 15 48.13 30.50 55.87
N LEU A 16 46.94 29.95 56.08
CA LEU A 16 46.67 28.51 56.23
C LEU A 16 46.51 27.86 54.85
N GLY A 17 47.64 27.71 54.17
CA GLY A 17 47.73 27.32 52.77
C GLY A 17 47.00 26.03 52.40
N LYS A 18 46.75 25.89 51.09
CA LYS A 18 46.27 24.66 50.49
C LYS A 18 47.25 23.51 50.78
N TYR A 19 46.73 22.29 50.87
CA TYR A 19 47.49 21.04 50.97
C TYR A 19 48.46 20.82 49.81
N THR A 20 48.38 21.64 48.76
CA THR A 20 49.22 21.57 47.58
C THR A 20 49.60 22.96 47.11
N ILE A 21 50.90 23.22 46.97
CA ILE A 21 51.43 24.44 46.37
C ILE A 21 52.24 24.05 45.15
N ARG A 22 52.12 24.83 44.09
CA ARG A 22 52.92 24.66 42.87
C ARG A 22 53.91 25.80 42.75
N PHE A 23 55.17 25.45 42.57
CA PHE A 23 56.27 26.36 42.31
C PHE A 23 56.72 26.22 40.86
N ALA A 24 57.13 27.33 40.28
CA ALA A 24 57.83 27.31 39.01
C ALA A 24 59.14 26.47 39.13
N PRO A 25 59.62 25.85 38.04
CA PRO A 25 60.72 24.89 38.11
C PRO A 25 62.04 25.50 38.66
N ASP A 26 62.22 26.80 38.48
CA ASP A 26 63.37 27.60 38.95
C ASP A 26 63.30 27.97 40.45
N ARG A 27 62.12 27.88 41.08
CA ARG A 27 61.89 28.20 42.50
C ARG A 27 62.02 26.99 43.43
N GLY A 28 62.82 26.00 43.04
CA GLY A 28 63.04 24.80 43.85
C GLY A 28 63.77 25.04 45.18
N ALA A 29 64.52 26.14 45.29
CA ALA A 29 65.11 26.56 46.56
C ALA A 29 64.03 26.97 47.57
N ASP A 30 63.11 27.84 47.17
CA ASP A 30 62.00 28.33 47.99
C ASP A 30 61.08 27.18 48.43
N ALA A 31 60.81 26.22 47.54
CA ALA A 31 60.03 25.02 47.87
C ALA A 31 60.72 24.18 48.97
N ARG A 32 62.05 24.00 48.88
CA ARG A 32 62.84 23.28 49.91
C ARG A 32 62.96 24.06 51.21
N GLU A 33 63.06 25.38 51.12
CA GLU A 33 63.09 26.28 52.27
C GLU A 33 61.79 26.16 53.07
N ILE A 34 60.64 26.34 52.40
CA ILE A 34 59.31 26.21 52.99
C ILE A 34 59.14 24.84 53.66
N LEU A 35 59.58 23.75 53.01
CA LEU A 35 59.55 22.40 53.57
C LEU A 35 60.41 22.26 54.84
N SER A 36 61.65 22.75 54.81
CA SER A 36 62.60 22.62 55.92
C SER A 36 62.16 23.37 57.18
N TYR A 37 61.37 24.44 57.02
CA TYR A 37 60.91 25.28 58.11
C TYR A 37 59.49 24.98 58.59
N GLN A 38 58.70 24.12 57.92
CA GLN A 38 57.30 23.91 58.30
C GLN A 38 57.12 23.51 59.78
N ARG A 39 57.94 22.58 60.28
CA ARG A 39 57.85 22.16 61.69
C ARG A 39 58.11 23.34 62.63
N ALA A 40 59.24 24.03 62.44
CA ALA A 40 59.59 25.20 63.25
C ALA A 40 58.55 26.33 63.12
N ALA A 41 58.03 26.57 61.92
CA ALA A 41 57.04 27.61 61.64
C ALA A 41 55.70 27.33 62.32
N TRP A 42 55.29 26.05 62.41
CA TRP A 42 54.11 25.62 63.15
C TRP A 42 54.35 25.63 64.66
N THR A 43 55.52 25.21 65.14
CA THR A 43 55.88 25.34 66.55
C THR A 43 55.83 26.81 66.98
N SER A 44 56.46 27.72 66.23
CA SER A 44 56.39 29.15 66.51
C SER A 44 54.98 29.73 66.34
N PHE A 45 54.20 29.25 65.37
CA PHE A 45 52.78 29.65 65.24
C PHE A 45 52.01 29.34 66.50
N MET A 46 52.22 28.12 67.01
CA MET A 46 51.48 27.61 68.14
C MET A 46 52.00 28.24 69.44
N GLU A 47 53.30 28.49 69.56
CA GLU A 47 53.82 29.28 70.67
C GLU A 47 53.23 30.70 70.68
N LEU A 48 53.11 31.36 69.52
CA LEU A 48 52.49 32.68 69.42
C LEU A 48 51.01 32.67 69.84
N LEU A 49 50.25 31.68 69.37
CA LEU A 49 48.85 31.49 69.76
C LEU A 49 48.73 31.14 71.26
N GLY A 50 49.61 30.30 71.80
CA GLY A 50 49.58 29.81 73.18
C GLY A 50 50.08 30.81 74.23
N VAL A 51 51.07 31.64 73.90
CA VAL A 51 51.61 32.69 74.79
C VAL A 51 50.61 33.82 75.00
N ARG A 52 49.76 34.09 74.01
CA ARG A 52 48.80 35.22 74.01
C ARG A 52 47.37 34.82 74.36
N THR A 53 46.98 33.55 74.17
CA THR A 53 45.74 33.01 74.75
C THR A 53 45.87 32.92 76.28
N ILE A 54 45.84 34.07 76.95
CA ILE A 54 45.84 34.23 78.40
C ILE A 54 44.47 33.83 78.93
N PHE A 55 44.19 32.54 78.87
CA PHE A 55 43.31 31.87 79.80
C PHE A 55 44.06 30.60 80.22
N ARG A 56 44.67 30.63 81.41
CA ARG A 56 45.16 29.41 82.11
C ARG A 56 44.16 28.26 82.02
N GLU A 57 42.89 28.60 81.86
CA GLU A 57 41.74 27.72 81.75
C GLU A 57 41.80 26.70 80.61
N HIS A 58 42.59 26.94 79.55
CA HIS A 58 42.69 26.07 78.36
C HIS A 58 44.14 25.67 78.01
N GLU A 59 45.12 25.95 78.87
CA GLU A 59 46.54 25.64 78.62
C GLU A 59 46.78 24.15 78.31
N SER A 60 46.06 23.27 79.00
CA SER A 60 46.11 21.82 78.77
C SER A 60 45.58 21.44 77.38
N ALA A 61 44.46 22.02 76.95
CA ALA A 61 43.91 21.77 75.62
C ALA A 61 44.88 22.22 74.52
N TYR A 62 45.49 23.38 74.72
CA TYR A 62 46.45 23.96 73.80
C TYR A 62 47.70 23.08 73.62
N ARG A 63 48.25 22.63 74.75
CA ARG A 63 49.41 21.72 74.77
C ARG A 63 49.11 20.44 74.00
N VAL A 64 47.91 19.88 74.16
CA VAL A 64 47.50 18.66 73.47
C VAL A 64 47.32 18.90 71.97
N ILE A 65 46.66 20.00 71.56
CA ILE A 65 46.52 20.35 70.13
C ILE A 65 47.90 20.54 69.48
N THR A 66 48.82 21.23 70.16
CA THR A 66 50.19 21.44 69.68
C THR A 66 50.93 20.12 69.55
N GLY A 67 50.82 19.22 70.54
CA GLY A 67 51.43 17.90 70.50
C GLY A 67 50.88 17.03 69.37
N VAL A 68 49.57 17.08 69.12
CA VAL A 68 48.94 16.36 67.99
C VAL A 68 49.44 16.88 66.65
N ILE A 69 49.57 18.21 66.51
CA ILE A 69 50.12 18.84 65.31
C ILE A 69 51.58 18.43 65.09
N ASP A 70 52.44 18.52 66.10
CA ASP A 70 53.85 18.18 65.98
C ASP A 70 54.06 16.68 65.66
N ALA A 71 53.28 15.80 66.30
CA ALA A 71 53.28 14.38 66.00
C ALA A 71 52.87 14.11 64.55
N HIS A 72 51.82 14.76 64.07
CA HIS A 72 51.34 14.55 62.70
C HIS A 72 52.33 15.05 61.64
N ILE A 73 52.93 16.22 61.85
CA ILE A 73 53.99 16.76 60.96
C ILE A 73 55.20 15.82 60.95
N SER A 74 55.54 15.22 62.08
CA SER A 74 56.67 14.29 62.20
C SER A 74 56.38 12.95 61.49
N GLU A 75 55.15 12.44 61.57
CA GLU A 75 54.75 11.18 60.93
C GLU A 75 54.51 11.34 59.42
N ASN A 76 54.03 12.52 58.98
CA ASN A 76 53.66 12.79 57.60
C ASN A 76 54.33 14.09 57.12
N PRO A 77 55.67 14.10 56.97
CA PRO A 77 56.36 15.27 56.49
C PRO A 77 55.87 15.61 55.08
N PRO A 78 55.72 16.91 54.75
CA PRO A 78 55.31 17.31 53.42
C PRO A 78 56.29 16.76 52.36
N GLU A 79 55.73 16.24 51.27
CA GLU A 79 56.45 15.55 50.21
C GLU A 79 56.71 16.47 49.01
N PHE A 80 57.86 16.26 48.40
CA PHE A 80 58.26 16.95 47.17
C PHE A 80 57.95 16.06 45.97
N LYS A 81 57.13 16.55 45.04
CA LYS A 81 56.82 15.86 43.80
C LYS A 81 57.07 16.78 42.61
N THR A 82 57.63 16.25 41.54
CA THR A 82 57.68 16.95 40.26
C THR A 82 56.44 16.57 39.47
N GLY A 83 55.60 17.56 39.16
CA GLY A 83 54.42 17.36 38.33
C GLY A 83 54.79 16.97 36.90
N SER A 84 53.85 16.34 36.18
CA SER A 84 54.03 16.01 34.76
C SER A 84 54.21 17.24 33.87
N ASP A 85 53.85 18.42 34.37
CA ASP A 85 54.04 19.74 33.77
C ASP A 85 55.44 20.33 34.06
N GLY A 86 56.31 19.61 34.77
CA GLY A 86 57.63 20.08 35.19
C GLY A 86 57.59 21.06 36.36
N LEU A 87 56.40 21.41 36.87
CA LEU A 87 56.26 22.25 38.06
C LEU A 87 56.65 21.46 39.30
N ILE A 88 57.20 22.17 40.28
CA ILE A 88 57.50 21.60 41.58
C ILE A 88 56.24 21.67 42.42
N VAL A 89 55.72 20.52 42.82
CA VAL A 89 54.52 20.40 43.63
C VAL A 89 54.93 19.98 45.03
N VAL A 90 54.67 20.86 46.00
CA VAL A 90 54.78 20.52 47.42
C VAL A 90 53.41 20.05 47.86
N GLU A 91 53.30 18.76 48.17
CA GLU A 91 52.08 18.17 48.70
C GLU A 91 52.26 17.89 50.18
N SER A 92 51.27 18.27 50.96
CA SER A 92 51.26 18.08 52.39
C SER A 92 49.89 17.57 52.79
N ASN A 93 49.85 16.52 53.59
CA ASN A 93 48.62 16.12 54.26
C ASN A 93 48.23 17.11 55.38
N PHE A 94 49.06 18.13 55.59
CA PHE A 94 48.92 19.18 56.58
C PHE A 94 48.86 20.57 55.88
N PRO A 95 48.04 21.53 56.34
CA PRO A 95 48.07 22.90 55.84
C PRO A 95 49.49 23.48 55.92
N LEU A 96 49.95 24.06 54.83
CA LEU A 96 51.29 24.66 54.75
C LEU A 96 51.20 26.13 55.19
N LEU A 97 52.11 26.57 56.06
CA LEU A 97 52.26 27.98 56.39
C LEU A 97 53.02 28.65 55.25
N LEU A 98 52.31 29.50 54.49
CA LEU A 98 52.81 30.08 53.23
C LEU A 98 53.65 31.35 53.41
N GLN A 99 53.60 31.97 54.59
CA GLN A 99 54.32 33.21 54.88
C GLN A 99 55.44 32.94 55.90
N ALA A 100 56.64 33.43 55.59
CA ALA A 100 57.70 33.59 56.59
C ALA A 100 57.18 34.48 57.75
N ASP A 101 57.79 34.40 58.94
CA ASP A 101 57.41 35.24 60.09
C ASP A 101 57.65 36.74 59.82
N ASP A 102 56.75 37.33 59.03
CA ASP A 102 56.66 38.75 58.79
C ASP A 102 55.80 39.39 59.90
N GLY A 103 56.05 40.66 60.21
CA GLY A 103 55.30 41.37 61.26
C GLY A 103 53.78 41.30 61.07
N ARG A 104 53.31 41.11 59.83
CA ARG A 104 51.90 40.99 59.45
C ARG A 104 51.24 39.74 60.00
N ARG A 105 51.89 38.58 59.93
CA ARG A 105 51.37 37.36 60.56
C ARG A 105 51.18 37.54 62.07
N ARG A 106 52.13 38.22 62.72
CA ARG A 106 52.02 38.56 64.15
C ARG A 106 50.89 39.54 64.44
N GLU A 107 50.72 40.57 63.61
CA GLU A 107 49.63 41.54 63.72
C GLU A 107 48.26 40.89 63.53
N LEU A 108 48.11 40.00 62.54
CA LEU A 108 46.83 39.31 62.28
C LEU A 108 46.48 38.31 63.38
N ILE A 109 47.47 37.54 63.86
CA ILE A 109 47.26 36.65 65.02
C ILE A 109 46.84 37.49 66.24
N GLN A 110 47.47 38.65 66.46
CA GLN A 110 47.14 39.53 67.59
C GLN A 110 45.75 40.16 67.47
N ALA A 111 45.32 40.50 66.25
CA ALA A 111 44.03 41.12 66.02
C ALA A 111 42.88 40.10 66.12
N GLU A 112 43.10 38.87 65.65
CA GLU A 112 42.03 37.91 65.36
C GLU A 112 42.32 36.50 65.94
N GLU A 113 42.80 36.44 67.18
CA GLU A 113 43.28 35.22 67.85
C GLU A 113 42.29 34.04 67.77
N TRP A 114 41.00 34.31 68.02
CA TRP A 114 39.96 33.28 68.02
C TRP A 114 39.59 32.81 66.61
N LEU A 115 39.63 33.70 65.62
CA LEU A 115 39.35 33.37 64.22
C LEU A 115 40.48 32.52 63.64
N VAL A 116 41.73 32.82 64.00
CA VAL A 116 42.90 32.01 63.66
C VAL A 116 42.80 30.62 64.30
N LEU A 117 42.46 30.56 65.59
CA LEU A 117 42.27 29.30 66.29
C LEU A 117 41.13 28.47 65.68
N ALA A 118 40.01 29.10 65.33
CA ALA A 118 38.89 28.47 64.65
C ALA A 118 39.26 27.94 63.27
N ALA A 119 40.06 28.68 62.51
CA ALA A 119 40.55 28.27 61.21
C ALA A 119 41.48 27.05 61.31
N VAL A 120 42.41 27.06 62.28
CA VAL A 120 43.27 25.92 62.64
C VAL A 120 42.41 24.71 62.98
N ILE A 121 41.50 24.83 63.96
CA ILE A 121 40.57 23.77 64.36
C ILE A 121 39.81 23.20 63.15
N THR A 122 39.26 24.07 62.31
CA THR A 122 38.45 23.67 61.16
C THR A 122 39.27 22.87 60.15
N ARG A 123 40.52 23.30 59.90
CA ARG A 123 41.46 22.62 59.01
C ARG A 123 41.93 21.28 59.59
N PHE A 124 42.05 21.18 60.91
CA PHE A 124 42.53 19.98 61.60
C PHE A 124 41.44 19.03 62.12
N ARG A 125 40.16 19.34 61.93
CA ARG A 125 39.04 18.57 62.51
C ARG A 125 39.11 17.06 62.25
N VAL A 126 39.50 16.66 61.04
CA VAL A 126 39.56 15.24 60.62
C VAL A 126 40.71 14.52 61.34
N PHE A 127 41.83 15.21 61.50
CA PHE A 127 43.02 14.68 62.17
C PHE A 127 42.84 14.66 63.69
N MET A 128 42.30 15.73 64.27
CA MET A 128 41.99 15.80 65.69
C MET A 128 40.99 14.71 66.10
N GLY A 129 39.98 14.40 65.29
CA GLY A 129 39.04 13.31 65.60
C GLY A 129 39.73 11.95 65.79
N LYS A 130 40.78 11.65 65.02
CA LYS A 130 41.57 10.42 65.18
C LYS A 130 42.52 10.51 66.37
N ALA A 131 43.19 11.64 66.58
CA ALA A 131 44.13 11.80 67.69
C ALA A 131 43.43 11.83 69.06
N LEU A 132 42.20 12.35 69.13
CA LEU A 132 41.40 12.42 70.34
C LEU A 132 41.07 11.04 70.94
N THR A 133 41.12 9.95 70.15
CA THR A 133 40.89 8.59 70.68
C THR A 133 42.10 8.01 71.40
N LEU A 134 43.29 8.59 71.19
CA LEU A 134 44.58 8.08 71.68
C LEU A 134 45.09 8.83 72.93
N ILE A 135 44.47 9.95 73.29
CA ILE A 135 44.87 10.79 74.42
C ILE A 135 44.09 10.45 75.71
N SER A 136 44.62 10.89 76.86
CA SER A 136 44.01 10.63 78.17
C SER A 136 42.62 11.25 78.31
N ASP A 137 41.79 10.73 79.23
CA ASP A 137 40.45 11.30 79.51
C ASP A 137 40.54 12.77 79.98
N ALA A 138 41.59 13.11 80.74
CA ALA A 138 41.82 14.48 81.20
C ALA A 138 42.09 15.45 80.03
N ASP A 139 42.87 15.00 79.04
CA ASP A 139 43.17 15.80 77.85
C ASP A 139 41.95 15.94 76.94
N ARG A 140 41.14 14.88 76.80
CA ARG A 140 39.85 14.94 76.10
C ARG A 140 38.90 15.95 76.74
N PHE A 141 38.82 15.97 78.07
CA PHE A 141 38.00 16.92 78.80
C PHE A 141 38.48 18.36 78.58
N ALA A 142 39.80 18.60 78.61
CA ALA A 142 40.37 19.92 78.34
C ALA A 142 40.02 20.42 76.92
N ILE A 143 40.16 19.57 75.91
CA ILE A 143 39.82 19.92 74.52
C ILE A 143 38.32 20.15 74.35
N ALA A 144 37.47 19.31 74.97
CA ALA A 144 36.03 19.50 74.96
C ALA A 144 35.64 20.85 75.59
N LYS A 145 36.30 21.24 76.69
CA LYS A 145 36.10 22.54 77.33
C LYS A 145 36.46 23.70 76.39
N LEU A 146 37.56 23.61 75.65
CA LEU A 146 37.95 24.60 74.64
C LEU A 146 36.92 24.70 73.51
N PHE A 147 36.43 23.58 72.98
CA PHE A 147 35.41 23.58 71.92
C PHE A 147 34.04 24.09 72.39
N SER A 148 33.76 23.99 73.68
CA SER A 148 32.55 24.55 74.29
C SER A 148 32.67 26.04 74.65
N ASP A 149 33.86 26.64 74.52
CA ASP A 149 34.05 28.06 74.77
C ASP A 149 33.29 28.88 73.72
N ALA A 150 32.42 29.78 74.19
CA ALA A 150 31.55 30.58 73.32
C ALA A 150 32.35 31.38 72.27
N ARG A 151 33.57 31.80 72.59
CA ARG A 151 34.45 32.56 71.68
C ARG A 151 34.94 31.72 70.52
N VAL A 152 35.32 30.47 70.80
CA VAL A 152 35.72 29.49 69.78
C VAL A 152 34.54 29.16 68.88
N LEU A 153 33.34 28.97 69.46
CA LEU A 153 32.13 28.64 68.71
C LEU A 153 31.72 29.78 67.77
N VAL A 154 31.73 31.03 68.22
CA VAL A 154 31.43 32.20 67.37
C VAL A 154 32.44 32.29 66.23
N ALA A 155 33.74 32.21 66.53
CA ALA A 155 34.79 32.28 65.53
C ALA A 155 34.71 31.13 64.50
N LEU A 156 34.29 29.92 64.90
CA LEU A 156 34.06 28.79 63.99
C LEU A 156 32.89 29.02 63.04
N VAL A 157 31.81 29.66 63.52
CA VAL A 157 30.65 30.00 62.69
C VAL A 157 31.02 31.06 61.66
N ASP A 158 31.69 32.12 62.09
CA ASP A 158 32.10 33.23 61.24
C ASP A 158 33.08 32.78 60.15
N PHE A 159 34.08 31.97 60.53
CA PHE A 159 35.03 31.41 59.55
C PHE A 159 34.34 30.52 58.51
N ARG A 160 33.36 29.71 58.92
CA ARG A 160 32.62 28.81 58.02
C ARG A 160 31.71 29.57 57.04
N ALA A 161 31.06 30.64 57.49
CA ALA A 161 30.17 31.46 56.67
C ALA A 161 30.94 32.11 55.51
N SER A 162 32.13 32.66 55.80
CA SER A 162 33.01 33.26 54.81
C SER A 162 33.43 32.25 53.73
N PHE A 163 33.78 31.02 54.13
CA PHE A 163 34.21 29.97 53.19
C PHE A 163 33.11 29.47 52.23
N GLN A 164 31.87 29.31 52.70
CA GLN A 164 30.75 28.84 51.85
C GLN A 164 30.35 29.87 50.79
N SER A 165 30.45 31.17 51.12
CA SER A 165 30.11 32.25 50.19
C SER A 165 31.01 32.29 48.95
N GLN A 166 32.25 31.82 49.08
CA GLN A 166 33.27 31.86 48.04
C GLN A 166 33.10 30.72 47.01
N GLN A 167 32.85 29.49 47.47
CA GLN A 167 32.62 28.34 46.58
C GLN A 167 31.40 28.54 45.68
N LEU A 168 30.33 29.14 46.22
CA LEU A 168 29.10 29.37 45.49
C LEU A 168 29.29 30.35 44.31
N ARG A 169 30.10 31.40 44.48
CA ARG A 169 30.34 32.41 43.44
C ARG A 169 31.10 31.85 42.24
N GLN A 170 31.92 30.81 42.43
CA GLN A 170 32.73 30.23 41.37
C GLN A 170 31.89 29.30 40.49
N SER A 171 31.04 28.45 41.07
CA SER A 171 30.16 27.55 40.32
C SER A 171 29.11 28.28 39.46
N PHE A 172 28.65 29.46 39.88
CA PHE A 172 27.70 30.25 39.09
C PHE A 172 28.30 30.85 37.80
N ARG A 173 29.60 31.14 37.77
CA ARG A 173 30.25 31.69 36.56
C ARG A 173 30.39 30.63 35.48
N ASP A 174 30.76 29.42 35.86
CA ASP A 174 31.01 28.33 34.92
C ASP A 174 29.70 27.87 34.26
N ALA A 175 28.61 27.77 35.02
CA ALA A 175 27.29 27.40 34.51
C ALA A 175 26.69 28.43 33.51
N ALA A 176 27.00 29.72 33.67
CA ALA A 176 26.47 30.77 32.79
C ALA A 176 27.09 30.75 31.39
N VAL A 177 28.33 30.26 31.26
CA VAL A 177 29.02 30.13 29.97
C VAL A 177 28.44 28.97 29.17
N GLU A 178 28.22 27.82 29.81
CA GLU A 178 27.69 26.60 29.19
C GLU A 178 26.27 26.80 28.60
N VAL A 179 25.38 27.48 29.33
CA VAL A 179 24.00 27.75 28.85
C VAL A 179 24.00 28.62 27.59
N ARG A 180 24.96 29.55 27.46
CA ARG A 180 25.00 30.47 26.32
C ARG A 180 25.43 29.79 25.03
N GLU A 181 26.32 28.81 25.11
CA GLU A 181 26.76 28.03 23.95
C GLU A 181 25.63 27.13 23.44
N ALA A 182 24.92 26.43 24.35
CA ALA A 182 23.79 25.56 24.00
C ALA A 182 22.65 26.32 23.29
N ILE A 183 22.35 27.55 23.70
CA ILE A 183 21.31 28.38 23.06
C ILE A 183 21.68 28.76 21.62
N ASN A 184 22.95 29.09 21.37
CA ASN A 184 23.40 29.47 20.03
C ASN A 184 23.40 28.29 19.06
N GLU A 185 23.79 27.10 19.53
CA GLU A 185 23.74 25.87 18.74
C GLU A 185 22.29 25.47 18.39
N ALA A 186 21.38 25.51 19.37
CA ALA A 186 19.96 25.21 19.16
C ALA A 186 19.32 26.15 18.14
N LYS A 187 19.68 27.44 18.16
CA LYS A 187 19.18 28.43 17.19
C LYS A 187 19.69 28.17 15.77
N GLY A 188 20.95 27.76 15.60
CA GLY A 188 21.51 27.39 14.30
C GLY A 188 20.78 26.18 13.68
N ASN A 189 20.56 25.13 14.49
CA ASN A 189 19.88 23.92 14.05
C ASN A 189 18.40 24.17 13.68
N ALA A 190 17.71 25.03 14.43
CA ALA A 190 16.32 25.39 14.15
C ALA A 190 16.14 26.16 12.82
N LEU A 191 17.09 27.03 12.47
CA LEU A 191 17.05 27.78 11.20
C LEU A 191 17.26 26.88 9.98
N ILE A 192 18.15 25.88 10.09
CA ILE A 192 18.39 24.89 9.03
C ILE A 192 17.14 24.02 8.82
N GLN A 193 16.56 23.51 9.91
CA GLN A 193 15.33 22.71 9.84
C GLN A 193 14.15 23.49 9.22
N ALA A 194 13.98 24.77 9.56
CA ALA A 194 12.92 25.59 8.99
C ALA A 194 13.04 25.75 7.46
N GLY A 195 14.28 25.90 6.93
CA GLY A 195 14.52 25.97 5.49
C GLY A 195 14.23 24.66 4.76
N ASP A 196 14.59 23.52 5.38
CA ASP A 196 14.29 22.20 4.83
C ASP A 196 12.78 21.91 4.78
N TRP A 197 12.02 22.33 5.81
CA TRP A 197 10.56 22.20 5.82
C TRP A 197 9.88 23.00 4.71
N THR A 198 10.35 24.21 4.41
CA THR A 198 9.79 25.01 3.31
C THR A 198 10.06 24.35 1.95
N ARG A 199 11.24 23.79 1.74
CA ARG A 199 11.58 23.08 0.49
C ARG A 199 10.75 21.82 0.30
N LEU A 200 10.54 21.05 1.37
CA LEU A 200 9.69 19.86 1.35
C LEU A 200 8.22 20.19 1.07
N MET A 201 7.71 21.31 1.59
CA MET A 201 6.33 21.74 1.33
C MET A 201 6.15 22.15 -0.14
N GLU A 202 7.11 22.86 -0.74
CA GLU A 202 7.07 23.24 -2.16
C GLU A 202 7.16 22.02 -3.09
N GLU A 203 8.05 21.06 -2.79
CA GLU A 203 8.13 19.78 -3.51
C GLU A 203 6.84 18.96 -3.38
N SER A 204 6.21 18.96 -2.20
CA SER A 204 4.94 18.29 -1.96
C SER A 204 3.78 18.94 -2.72
N GLU A 205 3.71 20.28 -2.77
CA GLU A 205 2.66 21.01 -3.49
C GLU A 205 2.77 20.78 -5.00
N ALA A 206 4.00 20.84 -5.54
CA ALA A 206 4.26 20.48 -6.93
C ALA A 206 3.88 19.02 -7.24
N GLY A 207 4.20 18.09 -6.33
CA GLY A 207 3.81 16.68 -6.46
C GLY A 207 2.30 16.46 -6.43
N LEU A 208 1.57 17.17 -5.56
CA LEU A 208 0.11 17.12 -5.47
C LEU A 208 -0.55 17.65 -6.75
N GLY A 209 -0.03 18.74 -7.32
CA GLY A 209 -0.54 19.28 -8.59
C GLY A 209 -0.39 18.30 -9.77
N VAL A 210 0.74 17.58 -9.82
CA VAL A 210 0.95 16.52 -10.82
C VAL A 210 -0.01 15.34 -10.59
N LEU A 211 -0.22 14.94 -9.33
CA LEU A 211 -1.14 13.86 -8.99
C LEU A 211 -2.60 14.20 -9.35
N GLU A 212 -3.06 15.40 -9.01
CA GLU A 212 -4.39 15.90 -9.34
C GLU A 212 -4.61 15.86 -10.85
N LYS A 213 -3.66 16.40 -11.62
CA LYS A 213 -3.71 16.38 -13.08
C LYS A 213 -3.77 14.95 -13.64
N ASN A 214 -2.94 14.04 -13.13
CA ASN A 214 -2.95 12.66 -13.57
C ASN A 214 -4.28 11.96 -13.24
N LEU A 215 -4.88 12.26 -12.10
CA LEU A 215 -6.19 11.73 -11.73
C LEU A 215 -7.31 12.29 -12.61
N THR A 216 -7.30 13.59 -12.92
CA THR A 216 -8.28 14.20 -13.83
C THR A 216 -8.14 13.63 -15.23
N ASP A 217 -6.91 13.55 -15.76
CA ASP A 217 -6.64 13.04 -17.11
C ASP A 217 -7.00 11.56 -17.21
N ALA A 218 -6.65 10.74 -16.20
CA ALA A 218 -7.02 9.32 -16.17
C ALA A 218 -8.53 9.12 -16.05
N SER A 219 -9.24 9.95 -15.28
CA SER A 219 -10.70 9.86 -15.15
C SER A 219 -11.41 10.27 -16.45
N ALA A 220 -10.93 11.32 -17.13
CA ALA A 220 -11.43 11.76 -18.43
C ALA A 220 -11.18 10.70 -19.51
N GLN A 221 -9.99 10.10 -19.54
CA GLN A 221 -9.65 9.03 -20.47
C GLN A 221 -10.55 7.81 -20.27
N ARG A 222 -10.74 7.35 -19.02
CA ARG A 222 -11.63 6.21 -18.73
C ARG A 222 -13.08 6.50 -19.11
N ALA A 223 -13.56 7.73 -18.87
CA ALA A 223 -14.91 8.12 -19.28
C ALA A 223 -15.08 8.07 -20.81
N ALA A 224 -14.09 8.56 -21.57
CA ALA A 224 -14.09 8.50 -23.02
C ALA A 224 -14.02 7.07 -23.56
N GLU A 225 -13.15 6.22 -22.99
CA GLU A 225 -13.04 4.81 -23.35
C GLU A 225 -14.34 4.04 -23.06
N PHE A 226 -14.97 4.30 -21.92
CA PHE A 226 -16.24 3.67 -21.54
C PHE A 226 -17.39 4.10 -22.45
N GLU A 227 -17.47 5.38 -22.81
CA GLU A 227 -18.48 5.88 -23.75
C GLU A 227 -18.29 5.26 -25.15
N ALA A 228 -17.04 5.17 -25.63
CA ALA A 228 -16.72 4.50 -26.88
C ALA A 228 -17.11 3.02 -26.85
N PHE A 229 -16.82 2.32 -25.75
CA PHE A 229 -17.23 0.94 -25.54
C PHE A 229 -18.76 0.78 -25.53
N ILE A 230 -19.50 1.68 -24.89
CA ILE A 230 -20.98 1.65 -24.89
C ILE A 230 -21.52 1.80 -26.31
N VAL A 231 -20.97 2.74 -27.09
CA VAL A 231 -21.39 2.97 -28.48
C VAL A 231 -21.12 1.74 -29.35
N GLU A 232 -19.93 1.16 -29.24
CA GLU A 232 -19.55 -0.06 -29.96
C GLU A 232 -20.39 -1.28 -29.55
N ALA A 233 -20.63 -1.45 -28.24
CA ALA A 233 -21.47 -2.52 -27.70
C ALA A 233 -22.92 -2.38 -28.19
N LYS A 234 -23.48 -1.16 -28.20
CA LYS A 234 -24.83 -0.92 -28.76
C LYS A 234 -24.89 -1.25 -30.25
N ALA A 235 -23.90 -0.81 -31.03
CA ALA A 235 -23.84 -1.08 -32.47
C ALA A 235 -23.74 -2.60 -32.76
N SER A 236 -22.89 -3.32 -32.02
CA SER A 236 -22.73 -4.78 -32.17
C SER A 236 -23.98 -5.55 -31.74
N ILE A 237 -24.66 -5.14 -30.65
CA ILE A 237 -25.94 -5.72 -30.23
C ILE A 237 -27.02 -5.48 -31.28
N GLU A 238 -27.11 -4.29 -31.86
CA GLU A 238 -28.08 -3.99 -32.91
C GLU A 238 -27.81 -4.80 -34.19
N ALA A 239 -26.54 -4.93 -34.59
CA ALA A 239 -26.13 -5.78 -35.70
C ALA A 239 -26.48 -7.26 -35.46
N ALA A 240 -26.18 -7.79 -34.26
CA ALA A 240 -26.53 -9.15 -33.88
C ALA A 240 -28.05 -9.37 -33.84
N ARG A 241 -28.83 -8.40 -33.34
CA ARG A 241 -30.30 -8.46 -33.33
C ARG A 241 -30.87 -8.49 -34.74
N LYS A 242 -30.34 -7.67 -35.67
CA LYS A 242 -30.74 -7.68 -37.08
C LYS A 242 -30.46 -9.04 -37.71
N GLN A 243 -29.27 -9.60 -37.51
CA GLN A 243 -28.90 -10.93 -38.03
C GLN A 243 -29.77 -12.04 -37.44
N ALA A 244 -30.05 -12.01 -36.13
CA ALA A 244 -30.91 -13.01 -35.48
C ALA A 244 -32.36 -12.93 -35.96
N THR A 245 -32.88 -11.72 -36.21
CA THR A 245 -34.23 -11.53 -36.74
C THR A 245 -34.33 -12.05 -38.18
N GLU A 246 -33.35 -11.74 -39.03
CA GLU A 246 -33.26 -12.26 -40.39
C GLU A 246 -33.20 -13.80 -40.41
N ALA A 247 -32.32 -14.39 -39.60
CA ALA A 247 -32.22 -15.84 -39.45
C ALA A 247 -33.54 -16.48 -38.95
N GLY A 248 -34.22 -15.83 -38.00
CA GLY A 248 -35.52 -16.27 -37.48
C GLY A 248 -36.61 -16.30 -38.55
N ILE A 249 -36.71 -15.26 -39.37
CA ILE A 249 -37.68 -15.18 -40.48
C ILE A 249 -37.40 -16.29 -41.50
N LEU A 250 -36.14 -16.49 -41.88
CA LEU A 250 -35.75 -17.50 -42.87
C LEU A 250 -35.93 -18.93 -42.36
N LEU A 251 -35.70 -19.18 -41.06
CA LEU A 251 -35.97 -20.47 -40.45
C LEU A 251 -37.47 -20.78 -40.48
N SER A 252 -38.32 -19.78 -40.25
CA SER A 252 -39.77 -19.91 -40.36
C SER A 252 -40.20 -20.29 -41.77
N ALA A 253 -39.61 -19.65 -42.80
CA ALA A 253 -39.84 -20.00 -44.21
C ALA A 253 -39.37 -21.42 -44.54
N THR A 254 -38.21 -21.82 -44.03
CA THR A 254 -37.67 -23.18 -44.21
C THR A 254 -38.61 -24.24 -43.63
N ARG A 255 -39.14 -24.00 -42.42
CA ARG A 255 -40.13 -24.88 -41.78
C ARG A 255 -41.44 -24.94 -42.55
N LEU A 256 -41.89 -23.82 -43.12
CA LEU A 256 -43.09 -23.77 -43.96
C LEU A 256 -42.95 -24.68 -45.17
N TRP A 257 -41.84 -24.57 -45.91
CA TRP A 257 -41.59 -25.42 -47.08
C TRP A 257 -41.41 -26.88 -46.73
N ALA A 258 -40.74 -27.19 -45.60
CA ALA A 258 -40.66 -28.56 -45.09
C ALA A 258 -42.05 -29.16 -44.82
N ARG A 259 -42.95 -28.38 -44.19
CA ARG A 259 -44.33 -28.81 -43.95
C ARG A 259 -45.09 -29.02 -45.25
N LYS A 260 -44.94 -28.13 -46.24
CA LYS A 260 -45.58 -28.28 -47.56
C LYS A 260 -45.07 -29.51 -48.30
N ALA A 261 -43.77 -29.78 -48.28
CA ALA A 261 -43.19 -30.99 -48.89
C ALA A 261 -43.82 -32.26 -48.30
N ILE A 262 -43.96 -32.31 -46.97
CA ILE A 262 -44.63 -33.44 -46.29
C ILE A 262 -46.11 -33.53 -46.71
N GLN A 263 -46.85 -32.41 -46.75
CA GLN A 263 -48.26 -32.41 -47.15
C GLN A 263 -48.45 -32.94 -48.58
N HIS A 264 -47.62 -32.51 -49.52
CA HIS A 264 -47.66 -33.03 -50.90
C HIS A 264 -47.20 -34.48 -50.98
N GLY A 265 -46.21 -34.90 -50.18
CA GLY A 265 -45.83 -36.31 -50.10
C GLY A 265 -46.93 -37.20 -49.56
N VAL A 266 -47.69 -36.75 -48.55
CA VAL A 266 -48.89 -37.46 -48.07
C VAL A 266 -49.95 -37.51 -49.18
N GLY A 267 -50.19 -36.40 -49.89
CA GLY A 267 -51.11 -36.36 -51.04
C GLY A 267 -50.72 -37.34 -52.14
N PHE A 268 -49.43 -37.44 -52.48
CA PHE A 268 -48.88 -38.42 -53.40
C PHE A 268 -49.21 -39.86 -52.97
N TRP A 269 -48.92 -40.22 -51.71
CA TRP A 269 -49.19 -41.56 -51.19
C TRP A 269 -50.69 -41.89 -51.15
N ILE A 270 -51.54 -40.93 -50.76
CA ILE A 270 -53.00 -41.10 -50.81
C ILE A 270 -53.47 -41.35 -52.24
N GLY A 271 -53.00 -40.56 -53.21
CA GLY A 271 -53.33 -40.73 -54.62
C GLY A 271 -52.85 -42.08 -55.18
N LEU A 272 -51.63 -42.50 -54.83
CA LEU A 272 -51.06 -43.78 -55.25
C LEU A 272 -51.85 -44.96 -54.68
N LEU A 273 -52.20 -44.91 -53.39
CA LEU A 273 -53.02 -45.93 -52.74
C LEU A 273 -54.44 -45.96 -53.32
N ALA A 274 -55.04 -44.82 -53.63
CA ALA A 274 -56.34 -44.74 -54.31
C ALA A 274 -56.28 -45.38 -55.72
N MET A 275 -55.22 -45.07 -56.49
CA MET A 275 -55.00 -45.67 -57.80
C MET A 275 -54.82 -47.19 -57.72
N ALA A 276 -53.96 -47.66 -56.82
CA ALA A 276 -53.75 -49.07 -56.55
C ALA A 276 -55.05 -49.76 -56.06
N GLY A 277 -55.84 -49.08 -55.23
CA GLY A 277 -57.13 -49.55 -54.75
C GLY A 277 -58.15 -49.70 -55.87
N ILE A 278 -58.24 -48.75 -56.80
CA ILE A 278 -59.14 -48.83 -57.97
C ILE A 278 -58.73 -49.98 -58.88
N VAL A 279 -57.45 -50.09 -59.23
CA VAL A 279 -56.94 -51.16 -60.09
C VAL A 279 -57.12 -52.51 -59.40
N GLY A 280 -56.72 -52.63 -58.13
CA GLY A 280 -56.81 -53.85 -57.34
C GLY A 280 -58.26 -54.30 -57.13
N THR A 281 -59.18 -53.38 -56.81
CA THR A 281 -60.61 -53.68 -56.68
C THR A 281 -61.20 -54.08 -58.03
N GLY A 282 -60.83 -53.40 -59.12
CA GLY A 282 -61.28 -53.74 -60.48
C GLY A 282 -60.84 -55.15 -60.89
N LEU A 283 -59.56 -55.50 -60.67
CA LEU A 283 -59.04 -56.84 -60.93
C LEU A 283 -59.68 -57.90 -60.02
N CYS A 284 -59.86 -57.60 -58.74
CA CYS A 284 -60.51 -58.50 -57.78
C CYS A 284 -61.97 -58.77 -58.16
N MET A 285 -62.74 -57.73 -58.50
CA MET A 285 -64.12 -57.86 -58.96
C MET A 285 -64.21 -58.63 -60.27
N ALA A 286 -63.30 -58.37 -61.22
CA ALA A 286 -63.21 -59.13 -62.47
C ALA A 286 -62.87 -60.61 -62.22
N TYR A 287 -62.03 -60.92 -61.23
CA TYR A 287 -61.70 -62.30 -60.88
C TYR A 287 -62.85 -63.03 -60.19
N LEU A 288 -63.44 -62.42 -59.15
CA LEU A 288 -64.49 -63.03 -58.34
C LEU A 288 -65.84 -63.11 -59.04
N HIS A 289 -66.22 -62.04 -59.75
CA HIS A 289 -67.55 -61.88 -60.34
C HIS A 289 -67.53 -61.88 -61.87
N GLY A 290 -66.38 -61.81 -62.52
CA GLY A 290 -66.27 -61.80 -63.97
C GLY A 290 -66.97 -62.96 -64.65
N PRO A 291 -66.83 -64.22 -64.22
CA PRO A 291 -67.54 -65.34 -64.83
C PRO A 291 -69.06 -65.20 -64.74
N ALA A 292 -69.59 -64.81 -63.57
CA ALA A 292 -71.02 -64.62 -63.36
C ALA A 292 -71.56 -63.42 -64.15
N PHE A 293 -70.80 -62.32 -64.22
CA PHE A 293 -71.10 -61.15 -65.03
C PHE A 293 -71.11 -61.48 -66.52
N LEU A 294 -70.08 -62.17 -67.04
CA LEU A 294 -70.02 -62.60 -68.44
C LEU A 294 -71.14 -63.59 -68.81
N ALA A 295 -71.62 -64.38 -67.84
CA ALA A 295 -72.75 -65.28 -68.03
C ALA A 295 -74.10 -64.54 -68.09
N SER A 296 -74.26 -63.41 -67.41
CA SER A 296 -75.52 -62.64 -67.36
C SER A 296 -75.69 -61.65 -68.53
N LEU A 297 -74.66 -61.45 -69.34
CA LEU A 297 -74.72 -60.54 -70.49
C LEU A 297 -75.62 -61.11 -71.60
N PRO A 298 -76.39 -60.27 -72.31
CA PRO A 298 -77.28 -60.72 -73.37
C PRO A 298 -76.48 -61.33 -74.53
N LYS A 299 -76.71 -62.63 -74.74
CA LYS A 299 -76.14 -63.41 -75.86
C LYS A 299 -77.19 -63.58 -76.95
N LYS A 300 -76.74 -63.63 -78.19
CA LYS A 300 -77.59 -64.02 -79.31
C LYS A 300 -77.97 -65.50 -79.19
N ALA A 301 -79.04 -65.94 -79.88
CA ALA A 301 -79.49 -67.34 -79.85
C ALA A 301 -78.39 -68.36 -80.19
N ASP A 302 -77.40 -67.93 -80.99
CA ASP A 302 -76.27 -68.73 -81.44
C ASP A 302 -75.09 -68.75 -80.44
N GLY A 303 -75.24 -68.14 -79.26
CA GLY A 303 -74.21 -68.05 -78.22
C GLY A 303 -73.19 -66.91 -78.42
N GLU A 304 -73.26 -66.18 -79.53
CA GLU A 304 -72.37 -65.05 -79.83
C GLU A 304 -72.63 -63.84 -78.91
N VAL A 305 -71.54 -63.14 -78.58
CA VAL A 305 -71.58 -61.91 -77.76
C VAL A 305 -72.16 -60.77 -78.59
N THR A 306 -73.27 -60.20 -78.13
CA THR A 306 -73.92 -59.07 -78.80
C THR A 306 -73.04 -57.81 -78.76
N TYR A 307 -73.06 -56.98 -79.80
CA TYR A 307 -72.36 -55.68 -79.82
C TYR A 307 -72.68 -54.78 -78.61
N VAL A 308 -73.90 -54.85 -78.09
CA VAL A 308 -74.34 -54.12 -76.88
C VAL A 308 -73.50 -54.51 -75.66
N THR A 309 -73.19 -55.80 -75.50
CA THR A 309 -72.38 -56.34 -74.41
C THR A 309 -70.95 -55.78 -74.45
N VAL A 310 -70.34 -55.78 -75.64
CA VAL A 310 -69.01 -55.20 -75.86
C VAL A 310 -69.01 -53.70 -75.58
N ALA A 311 -70.05 -52.99 -76.01
CA ALA A 311 -70.19 -51.56 -75.78
C ALA A 311 -70.28 -51.22 -74.27
N LEU A 312 -71.06 -51.98 -73.49
CA LEU A 312 -71.19 -51.77 -72.04
C LEU A 312 -69.84 -51.98 -71.31
N ILE A 313 -69.13 -53.05 -71.61
CA ILE A 313 -67.79 -53.31 -71.02
C ILE A 313 -66.83 -52.18 -71.39
N THR A 314 -66.86 -51.75 -72.65
CA THR A 314 -66.00 -50.67 -73.15
C THR A 314 -66.30 -49.35 -72.45
N ILE A 315 -67.57 -48.99 -72.25
CA ILE A 315 -67.95 -47.76 -71.52
C ILE A 315 -67.43 -47.79 -70.09
N CYS A 316 -67.59 -48.92 -69.37
CA CYS A 316 -67.06 -49.07 -68.01
C CYS A 316 -65.52 -48.98 -67.97
N ALA A 317 -64.84 -49.60 -68.94
CA ALA A 317 -63.37 -49.54 -69.05
C ALA A 317 -62.88 -48.11 -69.34
N ILE A 318 -63.55 -47.38 -70.24
CA ILE A 318 -63.24 -45.97 -70.55
C ILE A 318 -63.47 -45.11 -69.31
N ALA A 319 -64.58 -45.30 -68.59
CA ALA A 319 -64.86 -44.54 -67.37
C ALA A 319 -63.79 -44.79 -66.29
N ALA A 320 -63.37 -46.04 -66.10
CA ALA A 320 -62.28 -46.39 -65.19
C ALA A 320 -60.94 -45.78 -65.62
N GLY A 321 -60.61 -45.85 -66.92
CA GLY A 321 -59.41 -45.23 -67.48
C GLY A 321 -59.40 -43.71 -67.33
N TRP A 322 -60.55 -43.07 -67.48
CA TRP A 322 -60.72 -41.64 -67.27
C TRP A 322 -60.51 -41.26 -65.80
N LEU A 323 -61.08 -42.02 -64.86
CA LEU A 323 -60.85 -41.82 -63.43
C LEU A 323 -59.37 -42.01 -63.05
N LEU A 324 -58.73 -43.06 -63.57
CA LEU A 324 -57.30 -43.30 -63.38
C LEU A 324 -56.45 -42.15 -63.95
N ARG A 325 -56.85 -41.54 -65.06
CA ARG A 325 -56.19 -40.35 -65.61
C ARG A 325 -56.24 -39.16 -64.65
N PHE A 326 -57.39 -38.88 -64.01
CA PHE A 326 -57.48 -37.80 -63.02
C PHE A 326 -56.59 -38.05 -61.82
N ILE A 327 -56.60 -39.27 -61.29
CA ILE A 327 -55.79 -39.63 -60.13
C ILE A 327 -54.30 -39.61 -60.50
N GLY A 328 -53.93 -40.11 -61.68
CA GLY A 328 -52.55 -40.06 -62.18
C GLY A 328 -52.04 -38.62 -62.31
N ARG A 329 -52.90 -37.70 -62.78
CA ARG A 329 -52.58 -36.26 -62.80
C ARG A 329 -52.37 -35.72 -61.38
N PHE A 330 -53.27 -36.01 -60.46
CA PHE A 330 -53.16 -35.60 -59.05
C PHE A 330 -51.88 -36.13 -58.38
N VAL A 331 -51.52 -37.40 -58.62
CA VAL A 331 -50.29 -38.02 -58.10
C VAL A 331 -49.06 -37.31 -58.65
N THR A 332 -49.03 -37.06 -59.96
CA THR A 332 -47.91 -36.38 -60.63
C THR A 332 -47.76 -34.94 -60.14
N GLU A 333 -48.87 -34.21 -60.01
CA GLU A 333 -48.87 -32.83 -59.47
C GLU A 333 -48.32 -32.79 -58.04
N ASN A 334 -48.74 -33.70 -57.16
CA ASN A 334 -48.22 -33.74 -55.79
C ASN A 334 -46.74 -34.16 -55.72
N MET A 335 -46.28 -35.06 -56.59
CA MET A 335 -44.86 -35.43 -56.66
C MET A 335 -43.97 -34.24 -57.09
N VAL A 336 -44.41 -33.48 -58.10
CA VAL A 336 -43.71 -32.28 -58.57
C VAL A 336 -43.71 -31.20 -57.49
N LEU A 337 -44.85 -30.94 -56.85
CA LEU A 337 -44.97 -29.95 -55.78
C LEU A 337 -44.14 -30.31 -54.54
N GLN A 338 -44.06 -31.59 -54.20
CA GLN A 338 -43.17 -32.08 -53.14
C GLN A 338 -41.71 -31.78 -53.48
N THR A 339 -41.27 -32.14 -54.68
CA THR A 339 -39.89 -31.98 -55.13
C THR A 339 -39.48 -30.50 -55.16
N ASP A 340 -40.35 -29.62 -55.64
CA ASP A 340 -40.12 -28.17 -55.62
C ASP A 340 -40.04 -27.61 -54.19
N ALA A 341 -40.95 -28.03 -53.30
CA ALA A 341 -40.91 -27.59 -51.91
C ALA A 341 -39.59 -28.03 -51.21
N ASP A 342 -39.09 -29.23 -51.49
CA ASP A 342 -37.80 -29.70 -51.00
C ASP A 342 -36.62 -28.92 -51.61
N GLN A 343 -36.64 -28.63 -52.91
CA GLN A 343 -35.62 -27.79 -53.55
C GLN A 343 -35.58 -26.39 -52.94
N ARG A 344 -36.74 -25.75 -52.72
CA ARG A 344 -36.82 -24.44 -52.05
C ARG A 344 -36.31 -24.49 -50.62
N ARG A 345 -36.58 -25.58 -49.89
CA ARG A 345 -36.04 -25.80 -48.54
C ARG A 345 -34.52 -25.85 -48.55
N VAL A 346 -33.93 -26.62 -49.46
CA VAL A 346 -32.47 -26.75 -49.58
C VAL A 346 -31.84 -25.41 -49.97
N MET A 347 -32.40 -24.69 -50.94
CA MET A 347 -31.89 -23.36 -51.32
C MET A 347 -31.91 -22.37 -50.15
N LEU A 348 -32.98 -22.35 -49.35
CA LEU A 348 -33.06 -21.51 -48.14
C LEU A 348 -32.06 -21.93 -47.06
N GLN A 349 -31.82 -23.23 -46.88
CA GLN A 349 -30.81 -23.73 -45.95
C GLN A 349 -29.39 -23.37 -46.40
N THR A 350 -29.09 -23.50 -47.68
CA THR A 350 -27.81 -23.08 -48.26
C THR A 350 -27.62 -21.57 -48.12
N TYR A 351 -28.67 -20.78 -48.38
CA TYR A 351 -28.64 -19.33 -48.14
C TYR A 351 -28.33 -19.00 -46.67
N LEU A 352 -29.00 -19.67 -45.73
CA LEU A 352 -28.74 -19.50 -44.30
C LEU A 352 -27.32 -19.88 -43.90
N ALA A 353 -26.76 -20.95 -44.49
CA ALA A 353 -25.38 -21.35 -44.27
C ALA A 353 -24.39 -20.29 -44.80
N LEU A 354 -24.64 -19.74 -45.99
CA LEU A 354 -23.80 -18.69 -46.60
C LEU A 354 -23.90 -17.34 -45.87
N VAL A 355 -25.08 -16.97 -45.37
CA VAL A 355 -25.27 -15.74 -44.57
C VAL A 355 -24.74 -15.89 -43.14
N GLY A 356 -24.74 -17.11 -42.60
CA GLY A 356 -24.17 -17.41 -41.30
C GLY A 356 -22.64 -17.43 -41.28
N ASP A 357 -22.01 -17.72 -42.42
CA ASP A 357 -20.56 -17.75 -42.57
C ASP A 357 -20.00 -16.33 -42.79
N LYS A 358 -19.18 -15.87 -41.85
CA LYS A 358 -18.56 -14.53 -41.93
C LYS A 358 -17.51 -14.43 -43.03
N ASP A 359 -16.93 -15.56 -43.45
CA ASP A 359 -15.87 -15.61 -44.45
C ASP A 359 -16.43 -15.66 -45.89
N ALA A 360 -17.72 -15.97 -46.05
CA ALA A 360 -18.37 -16.12 -47.36
C ALA A 360 -18.54 -14.80 -48.14
N LYS A 361 -18.27 -13.63 -47.53
CA LYS A 361 -18.32 -12.27 -48.15
C LYS A 361 -19.51 -12.06 -49.11
N MET A 362 -20.69 -12.55 -48.75
CA MET A 362 -21.85 -12.50 -49.64
C MET A 362 -22.36 -11.06 -49.78
N GLU A 363 -22.29 -10.50 -51.00
CA GLU A 363 -22.73 -9.15 -51.29
C GLU A 363 -24.26 -9.05 -51.27
N GLN A 364 -24.81 -7.85 -51.05
CA GLN A 364 -26.25 -7.63 -51.07
C GLN A 364 -26.89 -8.03 -52.41
N ALA A 365 -26.17 -7.87 -53.52
CA ALA A 365 -26.62 -8.29 -54.85
C ALA A 365 -26.84 -9.82 -54.94
N ASP A 366 -25.93 -10.61 -54.37
CA ASP A 366 -26.02 -12.07 -54.34
C ASP A 366 -27.20 -12.54 -53.48
N ARG A 367 -27.49 -11.82 -52.38
CA ARG A 367 -28.66 -12.11 -51.54
C ARG A 367 -29.96 -11.92 -52.31
N THR A 368 -30.09 -10.82 -53.06
CA THR A 368 -31.25 -10.58 -53.91
C THR A 368 -31.37 -11.62 -55.02
N LEU A 369 -30.26 -12.06 -55.61
CA LEU A 369 -30.25 -13.12 -56.62
C LEU A 369 -30.79 -14.45 -56.05
N VAL A 370 -30.30 -14.87 -54.89
CA VAL A 370 -30.73 -16.12 -54.24
C VAL A 370 -32.19 -16.05 -53.80
N LEU A 371 -32.63 -14.92 -53.22
CA LEU A 371 -34.03 -14.74 -52.85
C LEU A 371 -34.96 -14.79 -54.08
N ASN A 372 -34.58 -14.14 -55.18
CA ASN A 372 -35.33 -14.23 -56.44
C ASN A 372 -35.38 -15.66 -56.98
N ALA A 373 -34.28 -16.42 -56.87
CA ALA A 373 -34.25 -17.83 -57.27
C ALA A 373 -35.19 -18.71 -56.42
N VAL A 374 -35.32 -18.44 -55.12
CA VAL A 374 -36.21 -19.17 -54.20
C VAL A 374 -37.69 -18.84 -54.45
N PHE A 375 -38.01 -17.60 -54.82
CA PHE A 375 -39.40 -17.16 -55.02
C PHE A 375 -39.90 -17.29 -56.46
N ARG A 376 -39.09 -17.80 -57.39
CA ARG A 376 -39.54 -18.01 -58.77
C ARG A 376 -40.72 -18.98 -58.85
N PRO A 377 -41.71 -18.74 -59.73
CA PRO A 377 -42.76 -19.72 -60.00
C PRO A 377 -42.15 -21.00 -60.60
N LEU A 378 -42.78 -22.15 -60.35
CA LEU A 378 -42.31 -23.42 -60.91
C LEU A 378 -42.33 -23.37 -62.45
N PRO A 379 -41.27 -23.82 -63.14
CA PRO A 379 -41.35 -24.06 -64.57
C PRO A 379 -42.41 -25.13 -64.84
N GLY A 380 -43.41 -24.80 -65.67
CA GLY A 380 -44.56 -25.68 -65.97
C GLY A 380 -45.86 -25.36 -65.22
N HIS A 381 -45.90 -24.33 -64.35
CA HIS A 381 -47.14 -23.78 -63.79
C HIS A 381 -47.69 -22.57 -64.56
N GLN A 382 -47.04 -22.18 -65.66
CA GLN A 382 -47.75 -21.45 -66.70
C GLN A 382 -48.75 -22.45 -67.26
N SER A 383 -50.03 -22.11 -67.23
CA SER A 383 -51.07 -22.85 -67.91
C SER A 383 -50.66 -23.04 -69.36
N GLU A 384 -50.00 -24.14 -69.68
CA GLU A 384 -50.17 -24.78 -70.98
C GLU A 384 -51.60 -25.32 -71.01
N ASP A 385 -52.57 -24.40 -70.99
CA ASP A 385 -53.73 -24.52 -71.85
C ASP A 385 -53.15 -24.55 -73.27
N VAL A 386 -52.70 -25.73 -73.67
CA VAL A 386 -52.77 -26.10 -75.08
C VAL A 386 -54.26 -26.03 -75.38
N ALA A 387 -54.72 -24.85 -75.80
CA ALA A 387 -56.07 -24.65 -76.27
C ALA A 387 -56.30 -25.78 -77.29
N PRO A 388 -57.33 -26.64 -77.11
CA PRO A 388 -57.62 -27.67 -78.09
C PRO A 388 -57.72 -26.98 -79.45
N PRO A 389 -57.08 -27.51 -80.51
CA PRO A 389 -57.04 -26.84 -81.81
C PRO A 389 -58.46 -26.44 -82.17
N THR A 390 -58.66 -25.13 -82.28
CA THR A 390 -60.00 -24.59 -82.49
C THR A 390 -60.43 -25.04 -83.89
N LEU A 391 -61.71 -25.31 -84.12
CA LEU A 391 -62.24 -25.74 -85.43
C LEU A 391 -61.82 -24.82 -86.61
N LEU A 392 -61.39 -23.58 -86.30
CA LEU A 392 -60.79 -22.63 -87.22
C LEU A 392 -59.45 -23.10 -87.85
N ASP A 393 -58.63 -23.83 -87.10
CA ASP A 393 -57.35 -24.37 -87.59
C ASP A 393 -57.56 -25.61 -88.47
N LEU A 394 -58.59 -26.41 -88.17
CA LEU A 394 -59.03 -27.49 -89.05
C LEU A 394 -59.58 -26.92 -90.38
N ALA A 395 -60.36 -25.83 -90.33
CA ALA A 395 -60.90 -25.17 -91.51
C ALA A 395 -59.81 -24.56 -92.40
N LYS A 396 -58.74 -23.99 -91.84
CA LYS A 396 -57.58 -23.51 -92.61
C LYS A 396 -56.79 -24.64 -93.27
N SER A 397 -56.74 -25.82 -92.66
CA SER A 397 -56.03 -26.98 -93.24
C SER A 397 -56.78 -27.64 -94.40
N VAL A 398 -58.08 -27.38 -94.56
CA VAL A 398 -58.94 -27.99 -95.59
C VAL A 398 -59.19 -27.06 -96.79
N VAL A 399 -58.89 -25.75 -96.68
CA VAL A 399 -59.00 -24.81 -97.81
C VAL A 399 -57.68 -24.80 -98.59
N PRO A 400 -57.64 -25.31 -99.84
CA PRO A 400 -56.44 -25.23 -100.66
C PRO A 400 -56.22 -23.77 -101.04
N VAL A 401 -55.01 -23.29 -100.76
CA VAL A 401 -54.50 -21.99 -101.20
C VAL A 401 -54.56 -21.96 -102.73
N GLY A 402 -55.58 -21.29 -103.27
CA GLY A 402 -55.69 -21.02 -104.68
C GLY A 402 -54.61 -20.02 -105.10
N ASP A 403 -53.72 -20.48 -105.97
CA ASP A 403 -52.78 -19.67 -106.73
C ASP A 403 -53.44 -18.39 -107.26
N LYS A 404 -52.81 -17.25 -107.00
CA LYS A 404 -52.96 -16.07 -107.84
C LYS A 404 -51.59 -15.59 -108.28
N LYS A 405 -51.36 -15.79 -109.58
CA LYS A 405 -50.35 -15.12 -110.40
C LYS A 405 -50.48 -13.60 -110.32
#